data_AF-A0A7X6SRQ9-F1
#
_entry.id   AF-A0A7X6SRQ9-F1
#
_cell.length_a   1.000
_cell.length_b   1.000
_cell.length_c   1.000
_cell.angle_alpha   90.00
_cell.angle_beta   90.00
_cell.angle_gamma   90.00
#
_symmetry.space_group_name_H-M   'P 1'
#
loop_
_entity.id
_entity.type
_entity.pdbx_description
1 polymer ?
#
loop_
_entity_poly.entity_id
_entity_poly.type
_entity_poly.pdbx_seq_one_letter_code
_entity_poly.pdbx_strand_id
1 'polypeptide(L)'
;TTYLDPQTNIRRELYHNRNQYQKGIEFEITAPVLFGTIKPFFNFTIMQSKMEEEDKMVINKEHPVWISNAGIYSTWQNFDLNIMGKYVSSFENDRFINPADGPQSLGDFLVLDCNGGYTTKWNTPVRFYARIKNLTDRKYSTVNGYPDFGRMLFGGIQIKFTSKH
;
A
#
# COMPACT_ATOMS: atom_id res chain seq x y z
N THR A 1 25.76 5.85 -2.34
CA THR A 1 26.57 7.07 -2.57
C THR A 1 27.17 7.01 -3.97
N THR A 2 27.07 8.08 -4.76
CA THR A 2 27.69 8.13 -6.10
C THR A 2 29.14 8.57 -5.97
N TYR A 3 30.06 7.71 -6.39
CA TYR A 3 31.49 7.99 -6.42
C TYR A 3 31.90 8.23 -7.87
N LEU A 4 32.52 9.38 -8.14
CA LEU A 4 33.20 9.59 -9.41
C LEU A 4 34.60 9.00 -9.28
N ASP A 5 34.87 7.94 -10.02
CA ASP A 5 36.19 7.33 -10.06
C ASP A 5 37.18 8.31 -10.72
N PRO A 6 38.19 8.83 -9.99
CA PRO A 6 39.10 9.84 -10.51
C PRO A 6 40.05 9.30 -11.59
N GLN A 7 40.16 7.97 -11.75
CA GLN A 7 41.00 7.34 -12.76
C GLN A 7 40.23 7.02 -14.04
N THR A 8 38.97 6.59 -13.90
CA THR A 8 38.15 6.17 -15.06
C THR A 8 37.11 7.20 -15.48
N ASN A 9 36.86 8.23 -14.66
CA ASN A 9 35.80 9.21 -14.82
C ASN A 9 34.39 8.59 -14.94
N ILE A 10 34.24 7.33 -14.51
CA ILE A 10 32.98 6.61 -14.49
C ILE A 10 32.28 6.90 -13.16
N ARG A 11 30.99 7.26 -13.24
CA ARG A 11 30.13 7.42 -12.07
C ARG A 11 29.71 6.03 -11.58
N ARG A 12 30.16 5.64 -10.39
CA ARG A 12 29.82 4.36 -9.76
C ARG A 12 28.83 4.59 -8.63
N GLU A 13 27.74 3.85 -8.63
CA GLU A 13 26.86 3.75 -7.47
C GLU A 13 27.43 2.69 -6.54
N LEU A 14 27.89 3.11 -5.37
CA LEU A 14 28.37 2.20 -4.34
C LEU A 14 27.16 1.66 -3.59
N TYR A 15 26.95 0.34 -3.72
CA TYR A 15 26.05 -0.42 -2.87
C TYR A 15 26.72 -0.60 -1.51
N HIS A 16 26.15 0.02 -0.48
CA HIS A 16 26.66 -0.10 0.88
C HIS A 16 25.88 -1.19 1.61
N ASN A 17 26.58 -2.24 2.04
CA ASN A 17 26.01 -3.19 3.00
C ASN A 17 26.04 -2.53 4.39
N ARG A 18 24.90 -2.41 5.03
CA ARG A 18 24.79 -1.90 6.41
C ARG A 18 23.94 -2.85 7.24
N ASN A 19 24.29 -3.00 8.51
CA ASN A 19 23.44 -3.75 9.43
C ASN A 19 22.15 -2.97 9.70
N GLN A 20 21.03 -3.70 9.73
CA GLN A 20 19.73 -3.15 10.05
C GLN A 20 19.04 -4.03 11.09
N TYR A 21 18.32 -3.38 12.00
CA TYR A 21 17.52 -4.03 13.01
C TYR A 21 16.12 -3.45 13.01
N GLN A 22 15.11 -4.29 12.84
CA GLN A 22 13.71 -3.88 12.82
C GLN A 22 12.92 -4.73 13.82
N LYS A 23 12.06 -4.06 14.57
CA LYS A 23 11.06 -4.69 15.42
C LYS A 23 9.71 -4.05 15.16
N GLY A 24 8.64 -4.81 15.31
CA GLY A 24 7.30 -4.30 15.11
C GLY A 24 6.25 -5.11 15.82
N ILE A 25 5.06 -4.54 15.92
CA ILE A 25 3.84 -5.19 16.39
C ILE A 25 2.82 -5.07 15.27
N GLU A 26 2.19 -6.19 14.96
CA GLU A 26 1.12 -6.27 13.99
C GLU A 26 -0.15 -6.73 14.68
N PHE A 27 -1.25 -6.09 14.31
CA PHE A 27 -2.57 -6.35 14.86
C PHE A 27 -3.59 -6.44 13.74
N GLU A 28 -4.42 -7.46 13.79
CA GLU A 28 -5.50 -7.69 12.83
C GLU A 28 -6.79 -8.04 13.58
N ILE A 29 -7.87 -7.33 13.26
CA ILE A 29 -9.23 -7.66 13.68
C ILE A 29 -10.08 -7.85 12.44
N THR A 30 -10.82 -8.94 12.44
CA THR A 30 -12.01 -9.09 11.61
C THR A 30 -13.21 -9.24 12.54
N ALA A 31 -14.15 -8.29 12.46
CA ALA A 31 -15.35 -8.35 13.27
C ALA A 31 -16.37 -9.35 12.68
N PRO A 32 -17.29 -9.89 13.51
CA PRO A 32 -18.48 -10.59 13.02
C PRO A 32 -19.33 -9.69 12.11
N VAL A 33 -20.30 -10.29 11.43
CA VAL A 33 -21.27 -9.55 10.62
C VAL A 33 -22.18 -8.74 11.56
N LEU A 34 -22.16 -7.43 11.42
CA LEU A 34 -23.02 -6.46 12.07
C LEU A 34 -24.22 -6.15 11.18
N PHE A 35 -25.39 -5.93 11.81
CA PHE A 35 -26.64 -5.59 11.12
C PHE A 35 -27.03 -6.56 9.98
N GLY A 36 -26.55 -7.81 10.04
CA GLY A 36 -26.81 -8.85 9.05
C GLY A 36 -26.18 -8.61 7.67
N THR A 37 -25.31 -7.62 7.49
CA THR A 37 -24.78 -7.27 6.17
C THR A 37 -23.32 -6.80 6.20
N ILE A 38 -22.92 -6.05 7.23
CA ILE A 38 -21.63 -5.35 7.26
C ILE A 38 -20.62 -6.17 8.07
N LYS A 39 -19.44 -6.43 7.53
CA LYS A 39 -18.32 -7.10 8.19
C LYS A 39 -17.12 -6.16 8.24
N PRO A 40 -16.93 -5.41 9.33
CA PRO A 40 -15.79 -4.54 9.51
C PRO A 40 -14.48 -5.32 9.65
N PHE A 41 -13.39 -4.71 9.20
CA PHE A 41 -12.04 -5.20 9.41
C PHE A 41 -11.09 -4.04 9.70
N PHE A 42 -10.02 -4.35 10.43
CA PHE A 42 -8.98 -3.41 10.78
C PHE A 42 -7.65 -4.14 10.87
N ASN A 43 -6.60 -3.54 10.35
CA ASN A 43 -5.24 -3.94 10.65
C ASN A 43 -4.37 -2.72 10.95
N PHE A 44 -3.35 -2.96 11.75
CA PHE A 44 -2.43 -1.94 12.20
C PHE A 44 -1.06 -2.56 12.43
N THR A 45 -0.06 -1.92 11.88
CA THR A 45 1.35 -2.28 12.05
C THR A 45 2.08 -1.08 12.57
N ILE A 46 2.83 -1.25 13.66
CA ILE A 46 3.79 -0.26 14.14
C ILE A 46 5.17 -0.89 14.17
N MET A 47 6.16 -0.16 13.68
CA MET A 47 7.52 -0.64 13.49
C MET A 47 8.52 0.40 13.99
N GLN A 48 9.62 -0.08 14.55
CA GLN A 48 10.79 0.71 14.82
C GLN A 48 11.98 0.07 14.10
N SER A 49 12.52 0.79 13.13
CA SER A 49 13.69 0.39 12.37
C SER A 49 14.91 1.18 12.84
N LYS A 50 16.04 0.50 12.94
CA LYS A 50 17.36 1.08 13.18
C LYS A 50 18.33 0.61 12.10
N MET A 51 19.30 1.44 11.79
CA MET A 51 20.39 1.11 10.87
C MET A 51 21.73 1.52 11.47
N GLU A 52 22.77 0.84 11.04
CA GLU A 52 24.14 1.21 11.36
C GLU A 52 24.59 2.39 10.49
N GLU A 53 25.05 3.44 11.14
CA GLU A 53 25.63 4.64 10.55
C GLU A 53 26.79 5.08 11.45
N GLU A 54 28.01 5.20 10.88
CA GLU A 54 29.23 5.55 11.63
C GLU A 54 29.42 4.72 12.92
N ASP A 55 29.33 3.39 12.79
CA ASP A 55 29.45 2.40 13.89
C ASP A 55 28.41 2.59 15.02
N LYS A 56 27.30 3.31 14.76
CA LYS A 56 26.21 3.53 15.72
C LYS A 56 24.87 3.09 15.15
N MET A 57 24.03 2.53 16.00
CA MET A 57 22.64 2.19 15.65
C MET A 57 21.73 3.41 15.81
N VAL A 58 21.41 4.07 14.69
CA VAL A 58 20.50 5.22 14.63
C VAL A 58 19.11 4.80 14.16
N ILE A 59 18.10 5.66 14.35
CA ILE A 59 16.75 5.40 13.84
C ILE A 59 16.78 5.46 12.32
N ASN A 60 16.31 4.40 11.67
CA ASN A 60 16.16 4.36 10.22
C ASN A 60 14.80 4.97 9.83
N LYS A 61 14.84 6.09 9.11
CA LYS A 61 13.66 6.82 8.63
C LYS A 61 13.19 6.40 7.23
N GLU A 62 13.84 5.43 6.59
CA GLU A 62 13.50 4.97 5.22
C GLU A 62 12.20 4.17 5.13
N HIS A 63 11.57 3.89 6.26
CA HIS A 63 10.35 3.09 6.34
C HIS A 63 9.29 3.80 7.20
N PRO A 64 8.00 3.64 6.86
CA PRO A 64 6.92 4.18 7.68
C PRO A 64 6.94 3.57 9.08
N VAL A 65 6.73 4.41 10.09
CA VAL A 65 6.69 4.01 11.50
C VAL A 65 5.42 3.21 11.81
N TRP A 66 4.31 3.56 11.16
CA TRP A 66 3.08 2.80 11.24
C TRP A 66 2.27 2.83 9.95
N ILE A 67 1.50 1.77 9.75
CA ILE A 67 0.58 1.56 8.65
C ILE A 67 -0.73 1.07 9.27
N SER A 68 -1.86 1.57 8.77
CA SER A 68 -3.17 1.08 9.19
C SER A 68 -4.06 0.90 7.99
N ASN A 69 -4.85 -0.18 8.00
CA ASN A 69 -5.97 -0.32 7.09
C ASN A 69 -7.25 -0.54 7.88
N ALA A 70 -8.35 0.05 7.42
CA ALA A 70 -9.66 -0.14 7.99
C ALA A 70 -10.68 -0.21 6.87
N GLY A 71 -11.74 -0.99 7.06
CA GLY A 71 -12.77 -1.05 6.05
C GLY A 71 -13.95 -1.91 6.43
N ILE A 72 -14.83 -2.06 5.46
CA ILE A 72 -16.01 -2.89 5.56
C ILE A 72 -16.13 -3.77 4.32
N TYR A 73 -16.54 -5.01 4.54
CA TYR A 73 -17.18 -5.83 3.53
C TYR A 73 -18.68 -5.80 3.76
N SER A 74 -19.47 -5.75 2.70
CA SER A 74 -20.93 -5.76 2.77
C SER A 74 -21.47 -6.67 1.70
N THR A 75 -22.36 -7.59 2.07
CA THR A 75 -23.05 -8.46 1.12
C THR A 75 -24.54 -8.37 1.35
N TRP A 76 -25.27 -7.85 0.37
CA TRP A 76 -26.72 -7.70 0.44
C TRP A 76 -27.37 -8.29 -0.81
N GLN A 77 -28.09 -9.40 -0.63
CA GLN A 77 -28.69 -10.17 -1.72
C GLN A 77 -27.64 -10.55 -2.79
N ASN A 78 -27.70 -9.90 -3.94
CA ASN A 78 -26.84 -10.14 -5.09
C ASN A 78 -25.68 -9.14 -5.18
N PHE A 79 -25.65 -8.14 -4.29
CA PHE A 79 -24.66 -7.10 -4.27
C PHE A 79 -23.55 -7.41 -3.27
N ASP A 80 -22.32 -7.17 -3.70
CA ASP A 80 -21.14 -7.13 -2.83
C ASP A 80 -20.50 -5.74 -2.89
N LEU A 81 -20.01 -5.26 -1.75
CA LEU A 81 -19.29 -4.01 -1.62
C LEU A 81 -18.13 -4.18 -0.64
N ASN A 82 -16.98 -3.63 -0.99
CA ASN A 82 -15.83 -3.45 -0.13
C ASN A 82 -15.38 -2.00 -0.19
N ILE A 83 -15.21 -1.38 0.96
CA ILE A 83 -14.58 -0.06 1.09
C ILE A 83 -13.41 -0.25 2.06
N MET A 84 -12.23 0.22 1.67
CA MET A 84 -11.01 0.14 2.46
C MET A 84 -10.28 1.48 2.45
N GLY A 85 -9.93 1.99 3.62
CA GLY A 85 -8.96 3.04 3.79
C GLY A 85 -7.61 2.47 4.20
N LYS A 86 -6.55 2.95 3.56
CA LYS A 86 -5.15 2.69 3.91
C LYS A 86 -4.46 3.98 4.30
N TYR A 87 -3.93 4.03 5.50
CA TYR A 87 -3.04 5.09 5.95
C TYR A 87 -1.59 4.60 6.07
N VAL A 88 -0.66 5.41 5.59
CA VAL A 88 0.79 5.19 5.73
C VAL A 88 1.40 6.44 6.35
N SER A 89 2.09 6.28 7.49
CA SER A 89 2.80 7.38 8.14
C SER A 89 3.95 7.92 7.31
N SER A 90 4.41 9.13 7.64
CA SER A 90 5.56 9.77 6.99
C SER A 90 6.84 8.93 7.17
N PHE A 91 7.67 8.94 6.14
CA PHE A 91 9.03 8.42 6.14
C PHE A 91 9.88 9.24 5.16
N GLU A 92 11.19 9.03 5.10
CA GLU A 92 12.10 9.82 4.28
C GLU A 92 13.05 8.90 3.52
N ASN A 93 13.30 9.15 2.24
CA ASN A 93 14.36 8.45 1.52
C ASN A 93 15.12 9.39 0.59
N ASP A 94 16.34 9.01 0.24
CA ASP A 94 17.25 9.72 -0.67
C ASP A 94 17.52 8.96 -1.98
N ARG A 95 16.72 7.92 -2.26
CA ARG A 95 16.80 7.15 -3.51
C ARG A 95 16.30 8.01 -4.66
N PHE A 96 16.97 7.91 -5.82
CA PHE A 96 16.60 8.56 -7.08
C PHE A 96 16.56 10.10 -7.07
N ILE A 97 17.15 10.74 -6.06
CA ILE A 97 17.29 12.21 -5.98
C ILE A 97 18.76 12.62 -6.05
N ASN A 98 19.01 13.91 -6.27
CA ASN A 98 20.37 14.43 -6.20
C ASN A 98 20.83 14.39 -4.73
N PRO A 99 22.03 13.86 -4.42
CA PRO A 99 22.57 13.86 -3.06
C PRO A 99 22.58 15.25 -2.38
N ALA A 100 22.67 16.32 -3.16
CA ALA A 100 22.62 17.70 -2.65
C ALA A 100 21.25 18.08 -2.03
N ASP A 101 20.17 17.42 -2.44
CA ASP A 101 18.81 17.74 -1.99
C ASP A 101 18.46 17.09 -0.65
N GLY A 102 19.26 16.10 -0.21
CA GLY A 102 19.05 15.34 1.02
C GLY A 102 17.75 14.52 1.03
N PRO A 103 17.50 13.71 2.08
CA PRO A 103 16.32 12.85 2.16
C PRO A 103 15.01 13.62 1.96
N GLN A 104 14.14 13.11 1.08
CA GLN A 104 12.83 13.69 0.80
C GLN A 104 11.75 12.97 1.58
N SER A 105 10.76 13.73 2.04
CA SER A 105 9.61 13.18 2.77
C SER A 105 8.64 12.47 1.82
N LEU A 106 8.23 11.27 2.22
CA LEU A 106 7.30 10.36 1.57
C LEU A 106 6.27 9.87 2.59
N GLY A 107 5.21 9.21 2.12
CA GLY A 107 4.13 8.74 3.00
C GLY A 107 3.17 9.86 3.39
N ASP A 108 2.66 9.81 4.61
CA ASP A 108 1.61 10.70 5.14
C ASP A 108 0.42 10.86 4.19
N PHE A 109 -0.21 9.72 3.89
CA PHE A 109 -1.37 9.67 3.02
C PHE A 109 -2.42 8.70 3.53
N LEU A 110 -3.67 9.06 3.28
CA LEU A 110 -4.83 8.20 3.37
C LEU A 110 -5.38 7.99 1.95
N VAL A 111 -5.47 6.73 1.53
CA VAL A 111 -6.06 6.33 0.25
C VAL A 111 -7.30 5.50 0.54
N LEU A 112 -8.40 5.82 -0.13
CA LEU A 112 -9.65 5.07 -0.06
C LEU A 112 -9.85 4.28 -1.35
N ASP A 113 -10.06 2.98 -1.24
CA ASP A 113 -10.40 2.09 -2.34
C ASP A 113 -11.82 1.56 -2.16
N CYS A 114 -12.53 1.37 -3.27
CA CYS A 114 -13.87 0.85 -3.31
C CYS A 114 -14.00 -0.21 -4.40
N ASN A 115 -14.61 -1.35 -4.07
CA ASN A 115 -14.90 -2.42 -5.02
C ASN A 115 -16.31 -2.93 -4.78
N GLY A 116 -17.14 -2.90 -5.81
CA GLY A 116 -18.50 -3.40 -5.74
C GLY A 116 -18.85 -4.29 -6.91
N GLY A 117 -19.87 -5.11 -6.73
CA GLY A 117 -20.37 -5.97 -7.78
C GLY A 117 -21.82 -6.40 -7.57
N TYR A 118 -22.42 -6.88 -8.66
CA TYR A 118 -23.73 -7.50 -8.69
C TYR A 118 -23.62 -8.85 -9.39
N THR A 119 -24.08 -9.92 -8.75
CA THR A 119 -24.10 -11.27 -9.30
C THR A 119 -25.53 -11.71 -9.62
N THR A 120 -25.80 -12.08 -10.86
CA THR A 120 -27.12 -12.56 -11.29
C THR A 120 -27.46 -13.92 -10.67
N LYS A 121 -28.76 -14.21 -10.49
CA LYS A 121 -29.28 -15.53 -10.08
C LYS A 121 -29.63 -16.42 -11.28
N TRP A 122 -29.01 -16.20 -12.43
CA TRP A 122 -29.29 -16.99 -13.64
C TRP A 122 -28.71 -18.41 -13.52
N ASN A 123 -29.14 -19.32 -14.39
CA ASN A 123 -28.60 -20.69 -14.46
C ASN A 123 -27.07 -20.70 -14.65
N THR A 124 -26.53 -19.69 -15.33
CA THR A 124 -25.10 -19.38 -15.36
C THR A 124 -24.89 -18.04 -14.67
N PRO A 125 -24.34 -18.01 -13.44
CA PRO A 125 -24.11 -16.77 -12.72
C PRO A 125 -23.14 -15.84 -13.47
N VAL A 126 -23.55 -14.59 -13.63
CA VAL A 126 -22.74 -13.52 -14.21
C VAL A 126 -22.58 -12.42 -13.18
N ARG A 127 -21.33 -12.04 -12.88
CA ARG A 127 -21.00 -10.93 -12.00
C ARG A 127 -20.52 -9.73 -12.81
N PHE A 128 -21.19 -8.60 -12.64
CA PHE A 128 -20.74 -7.29 -13.09
C PHE A 128 -20.03 -6.61 -11.93
N TYR A 129 -18.87 -6.01 -12.16
CA TYR A 129 -18.14 -5.35 -11.09
C TYR A 129 -17.49 -4.05 -11.52
N ALA A 130 -17.32 -3.18 -10.55
CA ALA A 130 -16.56 -1.94 -10.66
C ALA A 130 -15.60 -1.84 -9.48
N ARG A 131 -14.39 -1.34 -9.75
CA ARG A 131 -13.39 -1.04 -8.74
C ARG A 131 -12.85 0.36 -8.98
N ILE A 132 -12.81 1.15 -7.93
CA ILE A 132 -12.20 2.46 -7.89
C ILE A 132 -11.03 2.38 -6.93
N LYS A 133 -9.81 2.57 -7.43
CA LYS A 133 -8.64 2.80 -6.59
C LYS A 133 -8.43 4.29 -6.40
N ASN A 134 -8.00 4.70 -5.22
CA ASN A 134 -7.79 6.11 -4.88
C ASN A 134 -9.03 6.97 -5.17
N LEU A 135 -10.14 6.60 -4.53
CA LEU A 135 -11.46 7.22 -4.66
C LEU A 135 -11.42 8.74 -4.46
N THR A 136 -10.54 9.24 -3.60
CA THR A 136 -10.38 10.67 -3.30
C THR A 136 -9.45 11.40 -4.26
N ASP A 137 -8.83 10.70 -5.22
CA ASP A 137 -7.82 11.24 -6.14
C ASP A 137 -6.66 11.94 -5.42
N ARG A 138 -6.22 11.35 -4.29
CA ARG A 138 -5.09 11.86 -3.52
C ARG A 138 -3.82 11.72 -4.35
N LYS A 139 -3.08 12.81 -4.54
CA LYS A 139 -1.71 12.77 -5.05
C LYS A 139 -0.77 12.37 -3.92
N TYR A 140 -0.03 11.29 -4.10
CA TYR A 140 0.97 10.81 -3.13
C TYR A 140 2.10 10.08 -3.86
N SER A 141 3.15 9.76 -3.12
CA SER A 141 4.25 8.94 -3.63
C SER A 141 4.83 8.09 -2.50
N THR A 142 5.30 6.91 -2.87
CA THR A 142 6.05 6.01 -2.01
C THR A 142 7.54 5.93 -2.39
N VAL A 143 7.93 6.57 -3.50
CA VAL A 143 9.29 6.60 -4.04
C VAL A 143 9.54 7.94 -4.75
N ASN A 144 10.59 8.65 -4.37
CA ASN A 144 10.95 9.92 -4.99
C ASN A 144 11.01 9.85 -6.53
N GLY A 145 10.41 10.83 -7.20
CA GLY A 145 10.37 10.90 -8.67
C GLY A 145 9.32 10.00 -9.31
N TYR A 146 8.68 9.10 -8.56
CA TYR A 146 7.65 8.18 -9.06
C TYR A 146 6.35 8.40 -8.27
N PRO A 147 5.51 9.38 -8.67
CA PRO A 147 4.20 9.55 -8.06
C PRO A 147 3.34 8.30 -8.31
N ASP A 148 2.60 7.90 -7.29
CA ASP A 148 1.60 6.86 -7.44
C ASP A 148 0.44 7.34 -8.32
N PHE A 149 -0.30 6.40 -8.91
CA PHE A 149 -1.44 6.74 -9.74
C PHE A 149 -2.51 7.49 -8.94
N GLY A 150 -3.12 8.48 -9.60
CA GLY A 150 -4.35 9.11 -9.12
C GLY A 150 -5.54 8.13 -9.13
N ARG A 151 -6.75 8.66 -9.26
CA ARG A 151 -7.94 7.81 -9.33
C ARG A 151 -7.90 6.87 -10.53
N MET A 152 -8.08 5.57 -10.28
CA MET A 152 -8.20 4.57 -11.34
C MET A 152 -9.57 3.89 -11.26
N LEU A 153 -10.22 3.73 -12.42
CA LEU A 153 -11.49 3.04 -12.54
C LEU A 153 -11.29 1.75 -13.35
N PHE A 154 -11.83 0.65 -12.83
CA PHE A 154 -11.86 -0.64 -13.48
C PHE A 154 -13.30 -1.14 -13.51
N GLY A 155 -13.67 -1.81 -14.59
CA GLY A 155 -14.95 -2.48 -14.72
C GLY A 155 -14.78 -3.80 -15.44
N GLY A 156 -15.63 -4.77 -15.15
CA GLY A 156 -15.57 -6.05 -15.83
C GLY A 156 -16.76 -6.95 -15.58
N ILE A 157 -16.74 -8.07 -16.30
CA ILE A 157 -17.75 -9.13 -16.25
C ILE A 157 -17.04 -10.43 -15.93
N GLN A 158 -17.59 -11.22 -15.01
CA GLN A 158 -17.11 -12.55 -14.66
C GLN A 158 -18.25 -13.56 -14.84
N ILE A 159 -18.00 -14.61 -15.60
CA ILE A 159 -18.97 -15.69 -15.86
C ILE A 159 -18.46 -16.95 -15.17
N LYS A 160 -19.29 -17.57 -14.33
CA LYS A 160 -18.93 -18.82 -13.65
C LYS A 160 -19.56 -20.00 -14.39
N PHE A 161 -18.75 -20.72 -15.18
CA PHE A 161 -19.16 -21.97 -15.79
C PHE A 161 -19.05 -23.11 -14.77
N THR A 162 -20.14 -23.83 -14.54
CA THR A 162 -20.14 -25.06 -13.76
C THR A 162 -20.26 -26.24 -14.71
N SER A 163 -19.22 -27.07 -14.81
CA SER A 163 -19.33 -28.38 -15.44
C SER A 163 -19.99 -29.33 -14.44
N LYS A 164 -21.13 -29.94 -14.81
CA LYS A 164 -21.63 -31.12 -14.08
C LYS A 164 -20.73 -32.30 -14.48
N HIS A 165 -20.04 -32.89 -13.51
CA HIS A 165 -19.56 -34.26 -13.63
C HIS A 165 -20.66 -35.22 -13.20
#